data_AF-A0A3N2PBF6-F1
#
_entry.id   AF-A0A3N2PBF6-F1
#
_cell.length_a   1.000
_cell.length_b   1.000
_cell.length_c   1.000
_cell.angle_alpha   90.00
_cell.angle_beta   90.00
_cell.angle_gamma   90.00
#
_symmetry.space_group_name_H-M   'P 1'
#
loop_
_entity.id
_entity.type
_entity.pdbx_description
1 polymer ?
#
loop_
_entity_poly.entity_id
_entity_poly.type
_entity_poly.pdbx_seq_one_letter_code
_entity_poly.pdbx_strand_id
1 'polypeptide(L)'
;MAGAAGITGVASMAGNPGLTNLDLGKLSIVASDSGKDDKGKDPGKADERKPEAEKKDEKKDENRGWQEKCGPGSYDGSSNSGSEGSGWHGQNSGSSSSGSEGSGWQGQGQSSAGQGGSGGPTPTPKPSESKTAKPEESKDSKGKAEEHKDAKDAKSEDAKGGDRSGSNGSGWQGQNSGSDRSGSEGSGWHGEKSGGDSEGSGWHGSECRSEERRDSGEHREKSVPCDPDKLIAALVHANAEGGGHLRLAPKCTYVLTISDEEKKHHKKVHDETKVVLNGAQTLLGERADQRIAPGGEEHRGHTGLPVITAPITIEGEGATITRAANAKDFRILTVGDGGELTLSDVTIKNGRGNGGGGLLVENGGTAKLKDTTFVRNSAVHGGDGGAILNKGETEISYSQINDNNTDDKGSGGGIANTGDLTLERVQVANNNTHGFGGGVVNAFGVARISKAEIHGNRAGVGGGIASIFGRTTVEESKVTFNTAKVGGGIATAKSTVHVSKSEVGRNSASLDGGGFFAQEGSLVVEQSRVEANTARGNGGGIFAKDSDTTVRESEISFNDAIGNDSRGGGIFAKGGKLSLVKSKVVENNSTKQPGGVFAEQARVTVDDETTIIKNRPTNCLGSPEHVENCFG
;
A
#
# COMPACT_ATOMS: atom_id res chain seq x y z
N MET A 1 34.49 23.66 34.04
CA MET A 1 33.25 24.21 34.61
C MET A 1 32.39 24.60 33.42
N ALA A 2 31.31 23.89 33.09
CA ALA A 2 30.09 23.65 33.86
C ALA A 2 29.19 24.91 33.87
N GLY A 3 27.99 24.79 33.29
CA GLY A 3 27.03 25.88 33.10
C GLY A 3 26.09 25.55 31.94
N ALA A 4 24.95 24.93 32.24
CA ALA A 4 23.97 24.50 31.24
C ALA A 4 22.70 25.37 31.29
N ALA A 5 22.16 25.68 30.12
CA ALA A 5 20.80 26.14 29.90
C ALA A 5 20.36 25.61 28.52
N GLY A 6 19.10 25.23 28.28
CA GLY A 6 17.93 25.34 29.15
C GLY A 6 16.69 25.59 28.30
N ILE A 7 16.42 24.71 27.33
CA ILE A 7 15.41 24.93 26.29
C ILE A 7 14.10 24.22 26.67
N THR A 8 13.16 24.97 27.23
CA THR A 8 11.77 24.56 27.43
C THR A 8 10.87 25.44 26.57
N GLY A 9 10.11 24.86 25.64
CA GLY A 9 9.33 25.63 24.67
C GLY A 9 8.51 24.80 23.68
N VAL A 10 7.93 23.68 24.11
CA VAL A 10 6.97 22.94 23.28
C VAL A 10 5.61 23.63 23.40
N ALA A 11 5.13 24.21 22.29
CA ALA A 11 3.84 24.89 22.22
C ALA A 11 2.96 24.25 21.15
N SER A 12 1.77 23.81 21.56
CA SER A 12 0.76 23.21 20.68
C SER A 12 0.24 24.22 19.64
N MET A 13 0.07 23.75 18.39
CA MET A 13 -0.86 24.33 17.43
C MET A 13 -1.71 23.22 16.80
N ALA A 14 -2.61 22.65 17.59
CA ALA A 14 -3.74 21.88 17.08
C ALA A 14 -4.85 22.82 16.55
N GLY A 15 -5.56 22.39 15.51
CA GLY A 15 -6.80 23.03 15.06
C GLY A 15 -6.71 23.87 13.77
N ASN A 16 -6.80 23.20 12.62
CA ASN A 16 -7.28 23.83 11.38
C ASN A 16 -8.32 22.91 10.70
N PRO A 17 -9.63 23.08 10.97
CA PRO A 17 -10.68 22.19 10.50
C PRO A 17 -11.06 22.49 9.04
N GLY A 18 -10.21 22.08 8.09
CA GLY A 18 -10.39 22.40 6.66
C GLY A 18 -9.89 21.39 5.64
N LEU A 19 -9.43 20.19 6.05
CA LEU A 19 -8.82 19.19 5.17
C LEU A 19 -9.37 17.77 5.40
N THR A 20 -10.67 17.58 5.18
CA THR A 20 -11.36 16.27 5.37
C THR A 20 -11.70 15.52 4.09
N ASN A 21 -11.40 16.09 2.91
CA ASN A 21 -11.47 15.41 1.61
C ASN A 21 -10.23 15.82 0.80
N LEU A 22 -9.26 14.91 0.66
CA LEU A 22 -7.95 15.20 0.08
C LEU A 22 -7.90 14.73 -1.38
N ASP A 23 -8.36 15.59 -2.30
CA ASP A 23 -8.32 15.34 -3.74
C ASP A 23 -6.88 15.39 -4.29
N LEU A 24 -6.15 14.29 -4.07
CA LEU A 24 -4.80 14.05 -4.59
C LEU A 24 -4.74 14.13 -6.12
N GLY A 25 -5.87 13.96 -6.82
CA GLY A 25 -5.99 14.05 -8.28
C GLY A 25 -5.64 15.42 -8.86
N LYS A 26 -5.51 16.47 -8.03
CA LYS A 26 -5.05 17.81 -8.46
C LYS A 26 -3.53 18.02 -8.44
N LEU A 27 -2.72 17.04 -7.98
CA LEU A 27 -1.27 17.11 -8.09
C LEU A 27 -0.81 16.80 -9.53
N SER A 28 -0.77 17.83 -10.37
CA SER A 28 -0.18 17.75 -11.71
C SER A 28 1.35 17.62 -11.64
N ILE A 29 1.83 16.39 -11.42
CA ILE A 29 3.23 16.03 -11.67
C ILE A 29 3.45 16.05 -13.18
N VAL A 30 3.74 17.23 -13.71
CA VAL A 30 4.05 17.45 -15.12
C VAL A 30 5.44 16.86 -15.40
N ALA A 31 5.43 15.61 -15.89
CA ALA A 31 6.55 15.05 -16.64
C ALA A 31 6.90 16.02 -17.78
N SER A 32 8.17 16.37 -17.92
CA SER A 32 8.60 17.43 -18.83
C SER A 32 8.54 16.97 -20.28
N ASP A 33 7.55 17.45 -21.02
CA ASP A 33 7.38 17.17 -22.45
C ASP A 33 8.59 17.66 -23.26
N SER A 34 9.15 16.78 -24.09
CA SER A 34 10.50 16.94 -24.62
C SER A 34 10.52 17.47 -26.05
N GLY A 35 10.46 18.80 -26.18
CA GLY A 35 11.02 19.53 -27.32
C GLY A 35 10.16 19.58 -28.59
N LYS A 36 9.65 20.78 -28.88
CA LYS A 36 9.56 21.29 -30.25
C LYS A 36 10.14 22.69 -30.30
N ASP A 37 11.18 22.87 -31.10
CA ASP A 37 11.56 24.19 -31.57
C ASP A 37 10.46 24.74 -32.46
N ASP A 38 10.11 26.02 -32.33
CA ASP A 38 9.46 26.73 -33.42
C ASP A 38 9.94 28.18 -33.53
N LYS A 39 9.97 28.70 -34.76
CA LYS A 39 10.70 29.94 -35.09
C LYS A 39 9.77 31.14 -35.02
N GLY A 40 10.20 32.18 -34.28
CA GLY A 40 9.34 33.31 -33.93
C GLY A 40 8.95 34.26 -35.08
N LYS A 41 7.99 35.14 -34.78
CA LYS A 41 7.59 36.31 -35.57
C LYS A 41 6.95 37.39 -34.68
N ASP A 42 6.91 38.63 -35.19
CA ASP A 42 6.53 39.85 -34.47
C ASP A 42 5.02 39.98 -34.11
N PRO A 43 4.67 40.88 -33.16
CA PRO A 43 3.31 41.08 -32.65
C PRO A 43 2.50 42.18 -33.36
N GLY A 44 1.17 42.18 -33.19
CA GLY A 44 0.37 43.40 -33.41
C GLY A 44 -1.16 43.30 -33.41
N LYS A 45 -1.81 44.08 -32.51
CA LYS A 45 -3.20 44.61 -32.57
C LYS A 45 -4.38 43.62 -32.48
N ALA A 46 -5.63 44.03 -32.25
CA ALA A 46 -6.25 45.09 -31.39
C ALA A 46 -7.80 44.98 -31.48
N ASP A 47 -8.53 45.62 -30.55
CA ASP A 47 -9.96 46.05 -30.65
C ASP A 47 -11.05 44.93 -30.69
N GLU A 48 -12.31 45.08 -30.21
CA GLU A 48 -13.05 46.20 -29.58
C GLU A 48 -14.40 45.76 -28.89
N ARG A 49 -15.08 46.69 -28.18
CA ARG A 49 -16.57 46.86 -27.95
C ARG A 49 -17.20 46.72 -26.52
N LYS A 50 -18.39 47.34 -26.39
CA LYS A 50 -19.17 47.86 -25.22
C LYS A 50 -20.64 48.20 -25.71
N PRO A 51 -21.61 48.72 -24.91
CA PRO A 51 -22.06 48.49 -23.51
C PRO A 51 -23.63 48.49 -23.35
N GLU A 52 -24.17 48.95 -22.19
CA GLU A 52 -25.57 49.48 -21.92
C GLU A 52 -26.76 48.49 -21.65
N ALA A 53 -27.83 48.76 -20.86
CA ALA A 53 -28.29 49.94 -20.06
C ALA A 53 -29.16 49.58 -18.79
N GLU A 54 -29.86 50.55 -18.16
CA GLU A 54 -30.41 50.54 -16.77
C GLU A 54 -31.96 50.36 -16.58
N LYS A 55 -32.44 50.15 -15.31
CA LYS A 55 -33.61 50.76 -14.55
C LYS A 55 -34.33 49.80 -13.56
N LYS A 56 -35.20 50.19 -12.58
CA LYS A 56 -35.23 51.30 -11.56
C LYS A 56 -36.47 51.16 -10.61
N ASP A 57 -36.33 51.47 -9.30
CA ASP A 57 -37.38 51.71 -8.25
C ASP A 57 -38.42 50.56 -7.97
N GLU A 58 -39.30 50.50 -6.94
CA GLU A 58 -39.74 51.40 -5.83
C GLU A 58 -40.17 50.61 -4.54
N LYS A 59 -40.73 51.25 -3.48
CA LYS A 59 -41.00 50.70 -2.11
C LYS A 59 -42.47 50.39 -1.77
N LYS A 60 -42.72 49.62 -0.69
CA LYS A 60 -43.67 49.98 0.40
C LYS A 60 -43.60 49.09 1.68
N ASP A 61 -44.08 49.65 2.79
CA ASP A 61 -44.06 49.12 4.17
C ASP A 61 -45.42 48.56 4.62
N GLU A 62 -45.47 47.72 5.68
CA GLU A 62 -46.35 47.92 6.86
C GLU A 62 -46.03 46.97 8.04
N ASN A 63 -46.63 47.19 9.22
CA ASN A 63 -46.18 46.63 10.52
C ASN A 63 -47.35 46.36 11.51
N ARG A 64 -47.35 45.20 12.19
CA ARG A 64 -48.06 44.75 13.44
C ARG A 64 -47.64 43.29 13.73
N GLY A 65 -47.60 42.73 14.95
CA GLY A 65 -47.73 43.27 16.32
C GLY A 65 -48.42 42.27 17.29
N TRP A 66 -47.90 42.12 18.53
CA TRP A 66 -48.50 41.42 19.71
C TRP A 66 -48.62 39.87 19.65
N GLN A 67 -48.74 39.08 20.75
CA GLN A 67 -48.12 39.06 22.11
C GLN A 67 -48.41 37.69 22.80
N GLU A 68 -47.58 37.25 23.77
CA GLU A 68 -47.84 36.34 24.92
C GLU A 68 -49.00 35.30 24.92
N LYS A 69 -48.72 34.02 25.26
CA LYS A 69 -48.79 33.47 26.65
C LYS A 69 -48.50 31.95 26.73
N CYS A 70 -48.42 31.42 27.96
CA CYS A 70 -48.14 30.01 28.28
C CYS A 70 -49.36 29.28 28.89
N GLY A 71 -49.42 27.95 28.79
CA GLY A 71 -50.36 27.10 29.54
C GLY A 71 -50.29 25.61 29.12
N PRO A 72 -50.10 24.65 30.05
CA PRO A 72 -50.07 23.21 29.74
C PRO A 72 -51.46 22.56 29.85
N GLY A 73 -51.66 21.43 29.16
CA GLY A 73 -52.87 20.60 29.21
C GLY A 73 -52.54 19.10 29.14
N SER A 74 -53.36 18.28 29.79
CA SER A 74 -53.18 16.83 29.98
C SER A 74 -54.18 15.99 29.14
N TYR A 75 -54.34 14.71 29.51
CA TYR A 75 -55.18 13.64 28.93
C TYR A 75 -54.53 12.94 27.72
N ASP A 76 -54.34 11.60 27.66
CA ASP A 76 -55.05 10.40 28.19
C ASP A 76 -56.15 9.86 27.25
N GLY A 77 -56.30 8.53 27.16
CA GLY A 77 -57.40 7.87 26.43
C GLY A 77 -57.05 6.90 25.28
N SER A 78 -56.74 5.65 25.64
CA SER A 78 -57.30 4.40 25.05
C SER A 78 -57.45 4.19 23.51
N SER A 79 -56.69 3.20 22.99
CA SER A 79 -57.12 2.04 22.16
C SER A 79 -58.20 2.15 21.06
N ASN A 80 -57.95 1.52 19.91
CA ASN A 80 -58.78 0.36 19.49
C ASN A 80 -58.03 -0.63 18.58
N SER A 81 -58.56 -1.85 18.43
CA SER A 81 -58.06 -2.92 17.57
C SER A 81 -58.65 -2.88 16.14
N GLY A 82 -57.97 -3.53 15.20
CA GLY A 82 -58.45 -3.70 13.81
C GLY A 82 -57.68 -4.78 13.06
N SER A 83 -58.16 -6.03 13.15
CA SER A 83 -57.57 -7.20 12.48
C SER A 83 -58.48 -7.71 11.35
N GLU A 84 -57.95 -7.89 10.15
CA GLU A 84 -58.60 -8.68 9.10
C GLU A 84 -57.57 -9.22 8.10
N GLY A 85 -57.87 -10.33 7.42
CA GLY A 85 -56.93 -10.95 6.48
C GLY A 85 -57.53 -12.08 5.63
N SER A 86 -57.09 -12.14 4.36
CA SER A 86 -57.32 -13.19 3.34
C SER A 86 -56.66 -12.72 2.01
N GLY A 87 -56.45 -13.53 0.96
CA GLY A 87 -56.61 -14.98 0.85
C GLY A 87 -56.59 -15.53 -0.59
N TRP A 88 -55.39 -15.70 -1.18
CA TRP A 88 -55.01 -16.66 -2.26
C TRP A 88 -55.67 -16.67 -3.67
N HIS A 89 -54.85 -17.10 -4.66
CA HIS A 89 -55.13 -17.40 -6.10
C HIS A 89 -55.51 -16.22 -7.03
N GLY A 90 -55.12 -16.17 -8.31
CA GLY A 90 -54.21 -17.06 -9.07
C GLY A 90 -54.13 -16.73 -10.59
N GLN A 91 -53.44 -17.58 -11.37
CA GLN A 91 -53.33 -17.63 -12.86
C GLN A 91 -52.35 -16.71 -13.64
N ASN A 92 -51.11 -17.18 -13.76
CA ASN A 92 -50.43 -17.59 -15.02
C ASN A 92 -50.63 -16.81 -16.35
N SER A 93 -49.55 -16.24 -16.88
CA SER A 93 -49.20 -16.22 -18.31
C SER A 93 -47.68 -16.00 -18.48
N GLY A 94 -47.07 -16.37 -19.62
CA GLY A 94 -45.61 -16.22 -19.82
C GLY A 94 -45.11 -16.64 -21.22
N SER A 95 -43.79 -16.52 -21.45
CA SER A 95 -43.13 -16.90 -22.72
C SER A 95 -41.60 -17.06 -22.58
N SER A 96 -41.03 -18.00 -23.38
CA SER A 96 -39.63 -18.10 -23.88
C SER A 96 -38.45 -17.74 -22.93
N SER A 97 -37.62 -18.68 -22.45
CA SER A 97 -36.55 -19.44 -23.17
C SER A 97 -35.44 -18.55 -23.77
N SER A 98 -34.12 -18.79 -23.57
CA SER A 98 -33.35 -19.96 -23.08
C SER A 98 -32.21 -19.50 -22.13
N GLY A 99 -31.38 -20.32 -21.46
CA GLY A 99 -31.09 -21.77 -21.55
C GLY A 99 -29.87 -22.08 -22.43
N SER A 100 -28.82 -22.80 -22.02
CA SER A 100 -28.23 -23.12 -20.69
C SER A 100 -27.01 -24.04 -20.91
N GLU A 101 -25.92 -23.89 -20.12
CA GLU A 101 -24.80 -24.86 -19.99
C GLU A 101 -23.98 -25.17 -21.27
N GLY A 102 -22.77 -25.77 -21.23
CA GLY A 102 -21.97 -26.23 -20.09
C GLY A 102 -20.54 -26.67 -20.50
N SER A 103 -19.71 -26.91 -19.49
CA SER A 103 -18.30 -27.39 -19.48
C SER A 103 -17.83 -28.41 -20.55
N GLY A 104 -16.58 -28.32 -21.01
CA GLY A 104 -15.89 -29.38 -21.79
C GLY A 104 -14.36 -29.22 -21.90
N TRP A 105 -13.62 -30.33 -21.84
CA TRP A 105 -12.14 -30.41 -21.72
C TRP A 105 -11.38 -30.63 -23.06
N GLN A 106 -10.06 -30.37 -23.02
CA GLN A 106 -8.96 -30.98 -23.81
C GLN A 106 -8.90 -30.86 -25.36
N GLY A 107 -7.76 -30.32 -25.84
CA GLY A 107 -6.64 -31.16 -26.33
C GLY A 107 -6.45 -31.41 -27.84
N GLN A 108 -5.32 -30.92 -28.38
CA GLN A 108 -4.74 -31.26 -29.72
C GLN A 108 -5.63 -30.84 -30.93
N GLY A 109 -5.16 -30.74 -32.18
CA GLY A 109 -3.80 -30.77 -32.74
C GLY A 109 -3.79 -31.27 -34.19
N GLN A 110 -3.26 -30.47 -35.14
CA GLN A 110 -3.14 -30.79 -36.59
C GLN A 110 -4.48 -30.95 -37.37
N SER A 111 -4.56 -31.03 -38.71
CA SER A 111 -3.94 -30.19 -39.79
C SER A 111 -4.51 -30.54 -41.19
N SER A 112 -4.80 -29.55 -42.04
CA SER A 112 -4.98 -29.68 -43.51
C SER A 112 -4.84 -28.28 -44.16
N ALA A 113 -4.06 -27.99 -45.21
CA ALA A 113 -3.87 -28.59 -46.55
C ALA A 113 -4.93 -28.15 -47.58
N GLY A 114 -4.60 -27.62 -48.78
CA GLY A 114 -3.28 -27.38 -49.37
C GLY A 114 -3.34 -26.85 -50.84
N GLN A 115 -2.30 -27.16 -51.64
CA GLN A 115 -2.04 -26.76 -53.06
C GLN A 115 -1.36 -25.38 -53.27
N GLY A 116 -0.35 -25.23 -54.16
CA GLY A 116 0.43 -26.28 -54.85
C GLY A 116 1.40 -25.81 -55.95
N GLY A 117 2.64 -26.35 -55.95
CA GLY A 117 3.61 -26.32 -57.06
C GLY A 117 4.61 -25.13 -57.08
N SER A 118 5.82 -25.26 -57.66
CA SER A 118 6.61 -26.44 -58.05
C SER A 118 8.08 -26.07 -58.34
N GLY A 119 9.04 -27.00 -58.13
CA GLY A 119 10.43 -26.87 -58.64
C GLY A 119 11.56 -27.03 -57.59
N GLY A 120 12.44 -28.01 -57.81
CA GLY A 120 13.74 -28.19 -57.14
C GLY A 120 14.80 -28.61 -58.18
N PRO A 121 16.01 -29.12 -57.82
CA PRO A 121 16.44 -29.57 -56.49
C PRO A 121 17.78 -28.97 -55.95
N THR A 122 18.11 -29.34 -54.71
CA THR A 122 19.38 -29.15 -53.99
C THR A 122 20.51 -30.06 -54.54
N PRO A 123 21.83 -29.83 -54.27
CA PRO A 123 22.41 -29.82 -52.92
C PRO A 123 23.56 -28.81 -52.62
N THR A 124 23.92 -28.70 -51.33
CA THR A 124 25.17 -28.08 -50.83
C THR A 124 26.17 -29.16 -50.40
N PRO A 125 27.49 -28.85 -50.35
CA PRO A 125 28.11 -28.62 -49.04
C PRO A 125 29.19 -27.50 -49.02
N LYS A 126 29.83 -27.35 -47.84
CA LYS A 126 30.95 -26.44 -47.46
C LYS A 126 32.30 -26.81 -48.12
N PRO A 127 33.43 -26.14 -47.79
CA PRO A 127 33.77 -24.70 -47.78
C PRO A 127 34.99 -24.43 -48.71
N SER A 128 35.64 -23.27 -48.61
CA SER A 128 36.94 -23.00 -49.26
C SER A 128 38.00 -22.44 -48.29
N GLU A 129 39.27 -22.84 -48.50
CA GLU A 129 40.42 -22.47 -47.68
C GLU A 129 41.51 -21.70 -48.45
N SER A 130 42.47 -21.18 -47.69
CA SER A 130 43.62 -20.34 -48.03
C SER A 130 44.57 -20.78 -49.16
N LYS A 131 45.37 -19.80 -49.62
CA LYS A 131 46.84 -19.86 -49.87
C LYS A 131 47.34 -18.43 -50.17
N THR A 132 48.51 -17.88 -49.86
CA THR A 132 49.71 -18.14 -49.00
C THR A 132 50.81 -17.20 -49.54
N ALA A 133 51.49 -16.38 -48.73
CA ALA A 133 52.82 -15.82 -49.06
C ALA A 133 53.57 -15.26 -47.83
N LYS A 134 54.87 -15.58 -47.72
CA LYS A 134 55.95 -15.10 -46.80
C LYS A 134 57.29 -15.54 -47.45
N PRO A 135 58.49 -14.96 -47.17
CA PRO A 135 59.13 -14.74 -45.85
C PRO A 135 59.68 -13.28 -45.71
N GLU A 136 60.66 -12.84 -44.89
CA GLU A 136 61.93 -13.33 -44.25
C GLU A 136 62.00 -12.91 -42.75
N GLU A 137 62.55 -13.69 -41.79
CA GLU A 137 63.95 -13.77 -41.25
C GLU A 137 64.61 -12.39 -40.94
N SER A 138 65.18 -12.08 -39.76
CA SER A 138 66.12 -12.76 -38.81
C SER A 138 65.76 -12.50 -37.31
N LYS A 139 66.14 -13.26 -36.25
CA LYS A 139 67.44 -13.76 -35.67
C LYS A 139 68.35 -12.66 -35.08
N ASP A 140 69.04 -12.74 -33.91
CA ASP A 140 69.18 -13.71 -32.77
C ASP A 140 70.06 -13.02 -31.65
N SER A 141 70.27 -13.42 -30.37
CA SER A 141 69.69 -14.38 -29.38
C SER A 141 70.35 -14.19 -27.97
N LYS A 142 69.79 -14.79 -26.87
CA LYS A 142 70.36 -15.01 -25.48
C LYS A 142 70.34 -13.83 -24.48
N GLY A 143 70.39 -13.98 -23.13
CA GLY A 143 70.58 -15.12 -22.19
C GLY A 143 71.95 -15.10 -21.46
N LYS A 144 72.21 -15.45 -20.18
CA LYS A 144 71.51 -16.12 -19.02
C LYS A 144 70.50 -15.23 -18.24
N ALA A 145 69.91 -15.52 -17.06
CA ALA A 145 69.90 -16.61 -16.04
C ALA A 145 71.01 -16.69 -14.92
N GLU A 146 70.80 -17.54 -13.89
CA GLU A 146 71.57 -17.80 -12.62
C GLU A 146 71.32 -16.81 -11.44
N GLU A 147 70.98 -17.18 -10.18
CA GLU A 147 71.55 -18.12 -9.16
C GLU A 147 72.72 -17.52 -8.35
N HIS A 148 72.96 -17.76 -7.04
CA HIS A 148 72.46 -18.77 -6.06
C HIS A 148 72.81 -18.35 -4.59
N LYS A 149 72.23 -19.03 -3.56
CA LYS A 149 72.77 -19.24 -2.16
C LYS A 149 72.73 -18.04 -1.19
N ASP A 150 72.76 -18.17 0.15
CA ASP A 150 72.54 -19.24 1.17
C ASP A 150 72.45 -18.54 2.57
N ALA A 151 72.05 -19.10 3.72
CA ALA A 151 71.15 -20.20 4.14
C ALA A 151 71.15 -20.28 5.70
N LYS A 152 70.36 -21.21 6.31
CA LYS A 152 70.44 -21.72 7.71
C LYS A 152 70.00 -20.80 8.87
N ASP A 153 69.57 -21.27 10.05
CA ASP A 153 69.03 -22.56 10.58
C ASP A 153 68.42 -22.24 11.98
N ALA A 154 67.39 -22.89 12.56
CA ALA A 154 66.43 -23.90 12.10
C ALA A 154 65.00 -23.52 12.63
N LYS A 155 64.17 -24.25 13.42
CA LYS A 155 64.19 -25.58 14.09
C LYS A 155 62.73 -26.11 14.22
N SER A 156 62.57 -27.24 14.91
CA SER A 156 61.37 -28.07 15.16
C SER A 156 60.60 -27.66 16.46
N GLU A 157 59.42 -28.19 16.84
CA GLU A 157 58.90 -29.58 16.74
C GLU A 157 57.38 -29.71 16.44
N ASP A 158 57.06 -30.66 15.54
CA ASP A 158 55.94 -31.63 15.45
C ASP A 158 54.48 -31.22 15.80
N ALA A 159 53.47 -31.32 14.91
CA ALA A 159 52.90 -32.48 14.17
C ALA A 159 51.89 -33.32 15.01
N LYS A 160 50.76 -33.87 14.51
CA LYS A 160 50.24 -34.20 13.15
C LYS A 160 48.74 -33.76 13.08
N GLY A 161 47.98 -33.68 11.97
CA GLY A 161 47.94 -34.44 10.71
C GLY A 161 47.07 -35.71 10.85
N GLY A 162 45.99 -35.99 10.09
CA GLY A 162 45.30 -35.29 8.98
C GLY A 162 43.82 -35.78 8.89
N ASP A 163 42.88 -35.12 8.21
CA ASP A 163 42.71 -34.90 6.76
C ASP A 163 42.02 -36.07 5.99
N ARG A 164 40.67 -36.02 5.79
CA ARG A 164 39.93 -36.22 4.50
C ARG A 164 38.44 -36.65 4.53
N SER A 165 37.65 -35.89 3.75
CA SER A 165 36.47 -36.21 2.93
C SER A 165 35.74 -37.58 3.01
N GLY A 166 34.40 -37.53 3.07
CA GLY A 166 33.47 -38.62 2.70
C GLY A 166 32.04 -38.07 2.48
N SER A 167 31.20 -38.75 1.69
CA SER A 167 29.87 -38.24 1.26
C SER A 167 28.71 -39.24 1.49
N ASN A 168 27.48 -38.71 1.37
CA ASN A 168 26.18 -39.39 1.20
C ASN A 168 25.56 -40.17 2.38
N GLY A 169 24.36 -39.70 2.78
CA GLY A 169 23.11 -40.44 2.49
C GLY A 169 22.53 -41.37 3.55
N SER A 170 21.25 -41.15 3.91
CA SER A 170 20.40 -41.96 4.82
C SER A 170 20.95 -42.12 6.26
N GLY A 171 20.15 -42.36 7.31
CA GLY A 171 18.72 -42.66 7.43
C GLY A 171 18.53 -43.77 8.48
N TRP A 172 17.31 -43.92 9.03
CA TRP A 172 16.90 -44.85 10.11
C TRP A 172 17.04 -44.40 11.58
N GLN A 173 15.85 -44.23 12.18
CA GLN A 173 15.38 -44.68 13.49
C GLN A 173 16.33 -45.44 14.44
N GLY A 174 16.26 -45.11 15.74
CA GLY A 174 15.82 -46.13 16.71
C GLY A 174 16.52 -46.23 18.08
N GLN A 175 15.76 -45.94 19.14
CA GLN A 175 15.91 -46.47 20.53
C GLN A 175 17.16 -46.00 21.33
N ASN A 176 17.21 -46.01 22.68
CA ASN A 176 16.22 -46.41 23.70
C ASN A 176 16.43 -45.68 25.06
N SER A 177 15.52 -45.95 26.00
CA SER A 177 15.58 -45.73 27.47
C SER A 177 15.40 -44.28 27.99
N GLY A 178 14.55 -44.04 29.01
CA GLY A 178 13.60 -44.95 29.65
C GLY A 178 12.86 -44.36 30.88
N SER A 179 11.91 -45.15 31.44
CA SER A 179 11.29 -45.09 32.79
C SER A 179 10.58 -43.79 33.24
N ASP A 180 9.35 -43.77 33.80
CA ASP A 180 8.31 -44.78 34.05
C ASP A 180 6.92 -44.09 33.91
N ARG A 181 5.78 -44.71 33.57
CA ARG A 181 5.10 -45.96 33.97
C ARG A 181 4.45 -45.95 35.37
N SER A 182 3.23 -45.44 35.43
CA SER A 182 2.12 -46.10 36.13
C SER A 182 0.82 -45.89 35.35
N GLY A 183 -0.16 -46.79 35.51
CA GLY A 183 -1.45 -46.71 34.81
C GLY A 183 -2.44 -47.73 35.34
N SER A 184 -3.71 -47.56 35.01
CA SER A 184 -4.80 -48.48 35.35
C SER A 184 -5.86 -48.49 34.26
N GLU A 185 -6.10 -49.64 33.65
CA GLU A 185 -7.19 -49.86 32.70
C GLU A 185 -8.53 -50.05 33.44
N GLY A 186 -9.67 -49.81 32.76
CA GLY A 186 -10.99 -49.84 33.41
C GLY A 186 -12.19 -49.84 32.47
N SER A 187 -12.34 -50.89 31.66
CA SER A 187 -13.59 -51.39 31.04
C SER A 187 -14.72 -50.40 30.69
N GLY A 188 -14.93 -50.13 29.40
CA GLY A 188 -16.12 -49.41 28.90
C GLY A 188 -17.37 -50.29 28.72
N TRP A 189 -18.48 -49.66 28.32
CA TRP A 189 -19.73 -50.32 27.90
C TRP A 189 -20.37 -49.57 26.70
N HIS A 190 -21.05 -50.31 25.83
CA HIS A 190 -21.92 -49.72 24.79
C HIS A 190 -23.24 -49.23 25.39
N GLY A 191 -23.80 -48.16 24.81
CA GLY A 191 -25.13 -47.66 25.15
C GLY A 191 -25.64 -46.64 24.14
N GLU A 192 -26.29 -47.10 23.07
CA GLU A 192 -27.05 -46.22 22.18
C GLU A 192 -28.28 -45.66 22.90
N LYS A 193 -28.54 -44.35 22.77
CA LYS A 193 -29.89 -43.79 22.89
C LYS A 193 -29.98 -42.42 22.21
N SER A 194 -31.12 -42.19 21.58
CA SER A 194 -31.46 -40.98 20.84
C SER A 194 -32.38 -40.06 21.65
N GLY A 195 -32.41 -38.78 21.27
CA GLY A 195 -33.38 -37.79 21.73
C GLY A 195 -32.91 -36.92 22.90
N GLY A 196 -33.13 -35.61 22.80
CA GLY A 196 -32.77 -34.63 23.82
C GLY A 196 -32.30 -33.31 23.21
N ASP A 197 -33.25 -32.47 22.81
CA ASP A 197 -32.99 -31.07 22.50
C ASP A 197 -32.43 -30.34 23.74
N SER A 198 -31.49 -29.42 23.54
CA SER A 198 -31.03 -28.51 24.59
C SER A 198 -31.08 -27.06 24.10
N GLU A 199 -31.98 -26.30 24.71
CA GLU A 199 -32.28 -24.92 24.34
C GLU A 199 -31.15 -23.96 24.76
N GLY A 200 -31.12 -22.78 24.14
CA GLY A 200 -30.01 -21.84 24.29
C GLY A 200 -29.86 -21.26 25.70
N SER A 201 -28.63 -21.31 26.23
CA SER A 201 -28.25 -20.57 27.43
C SER A 201 -28.30 -19.06 27.18
N GLY A 202 -29.41 -18.42 27.56
CA GLY A 202 -29.64 -16.99 27.41
C GLY A 202 -28.70 -16.13 28.26
N TRP A 203 -28.25 -15.00 27.70
CA TRP A 203 -27.40 -14.03 28.38
C TRP A 203 -28.25 -13.16 29.33
N HIS A 204 -28.63 -13.71 30.48
CA HIS A 204 -29.26 -12.95 31.56
C HIS A 204 -28.20 -12.30 32.46
N GLY A 205 -28.30 -10.98 32.64
CA GLY A 205 -27.57 -10.29 33.69
C GLY A 205 -28.09 -10.67 35.07
N SER A 206 -27.20 -11.08 35.97
CA SER A 206 -27.49 -11.35 37.38
C SER A 206 -27.31 -10.08 38.21
N GLU A 207 -28.30 -9.75 39.05
CA GLU A 207 -28.26 -8.57 39.91
C GLU A 207 -27.15 -8.63 40.99
N CYS A 208 -26.80 -7.46 41.51
CA CYS A 208 -25.68 -7.27 42.44
C CYS A 208 -25.83 -8.09 43.73
N ARG A 209 -24.79 -8.88 44.06
CA ARG A 209 -24.55 -9.35 45.42
C ARG A 209 -23.08 -9.19 45.78
N SER A 210 -22.82 -8.47 46.87
CA SER A 210 -21.48 -8.03 47.26
C SER A 210 -20.72 -9.09 48.05
N GLU A 211 -19.68 -9.68 47.44
CA GLU A 211 -18.54 -10.24 48.16
C GLU A 211 -17.27 -9.52 47.71
N GLU A 212 -16.59 -8.81 48.64
CA GLU A 212 -15.32 -8.13 48.36
C GLU A 212 -14.17 -9.14 48.21
N ARG A 213 -14.05 -9.76 47.03
CA ARG A 213 -12.75 -10.29 46.58
C ARG A 213 -12.05 -9.21 45.75
N ARG A 214 -10.89 -8.77 46.21
CA ARG A 214 -9.98 -7.90 45.44
C ARG A 214 -9.27 -8.75 44.39
N ASP A 215 -10.00 -9.05 43.32
CA ASP A 215 -9.43 -9.72 42.14
C ASP A 215 -8.47 -8.73 41.47
N SER A 216 -7.20 -9.10 41.33
CA SER A 216 -6.23 -8.31 40.56
C SER A 216 -6.61 -8.35 39.09
N GLY A 217 -6.65 -7.19 38.43
CA GLY A 217 -7.27 -7.00 37.11
C GLY A 217 -6.60 -7.74 35.95
N GLU A 218 -6.79 -9.05 35.87
CA GLU A 218 -6.64 -9.81 34.64
C GLU A 218 -7.84 -9.53 33.73
N HIS A 219 -7.59 -8.92 32.56
CA HIS A 219 -8.61 -8.81 31.50
C HIS A 219 -8.90 -10.21 30.95
N ARG A 220 -9.90 -10.88 31.52
CA ARG A 220 -10.21 -12.28 31.23
C ARG A 220 -10.53 -12.48 29.74
N GLU A 221 -9.77 -13.37 29.11
CA GLU A 221 -9.95 -13.79 27.72
C GLU A 221 -11.40 -14.21 27.45
N LYS A 222 -12.06 -13.51 26.50
CA LYS A 222 -13.45 -13.77 26.13
C LYS A 222 -13.50 -14.50 24.79
N SER A 223 -13.74 -15.80 24.83
CA SER A 223 -13.94 -16.61 23.62
C SER A 223 -15.19 -16.16 22.86
N VAL A 224 -15.04 -15.96 21.55
CA VAL A 224 -16.09 -15.51 20.63
C VAL A 224 -16.49 -16.70 19.74
N PRO A 225 -17.73 -17.23 19.84
CA PRO A 225 -18.23 -18.27 18.95
C PRO A 225 -18.13 -17.92 17.46
N CYS A 226 -18.23 -18.91 16.58
CA CYS A 226 -18.16 -18.71 15.12
C CYS A 226 -19.46 -18.12 14.54
N ASP A 227 -19.77 -16.88 14.93
CA ASP A 227 -21.00 -16.15 14.62
C ASP A 227 -20.67 -14.63 14.55
N PRO A 228 -20.97 -13.94 13.43
CA PRO A 228 -20.67 -12.51 13.27
C PRO A 228 -21.43 -11.60 14.25
N ASP A 229 -22.62 -11.98 14.70
CA ASP A 229 -23.36 -11.19 15.70
C ASP A 229 -22.81 -11.41 17.11
N LYS A 230 -22.17 -12.54 17.42
CA LYS A 230 -21.41 -12.71 18.67
C LYS A 230 -20.12 -11.90 18.67
N LEU A 231 -19.42 -11.81 17.53
CA LEU A 231 -18.26 -10.92 17.39
C LEU A 231 -18.64 -9.45 17.61
N ILE A 232 -19.71 -9.00 16.98
CA ILE A 232 -20.22 -7.63 17.16
C ILE A 232 -20.65 -7.38 18.60
N ALA A 233 -21.38 -8.32 19.23
CA ALA A 233 -21.76 -8.21 20.64
C ALA A 233 -20.55 -8.16 21.58
N ALA A 234 -19.49 -8.94 21.30
CA ALA A 234 -18.26 -8.93 22.09
C ALA A 234 -17.49 -7.60 21.98
N LEU A 235 -17.44 -7.00 20.78
CA LEU A 235 -16.81 -5.68 20.55
C LEU A 235 -17.59 -4.55 21.21
N VAL A 236 -18.93 -4.55 21.15
CA VAL A 236 -19.78 -3.58 21.88
C VAL A 236 -19.55 -3.68 23.39
N HIS A 237 -19.44 -4.91 23.91
CA HIS A 237 -19.19 -5.17 25.34
C HIS A 237 -17.83 -4.64 25.79
N ALA A 238 -16.75 -4.96 25.05
CA ALA A 238 -15.39 -4.51 25.36
C ALA A 238 -15.25 -2.98 25.28
N ASN A 239 -15.86 -2.33 24.28
CA ASN A 239 -15.91 -0.86 24.23
C ASN A 239 -16.64 -0.26 25.45
N ALA A 240 -17.74 -0.87 25.90
CA ALA A 240 -18.53 -0.39 27.04
C ALA A 240 -17.84 -0.61 28.40
N GLU A 241 -16.97 -1.61 28.51
CA GLU A 241 -16.17 -1.91 29.72
C GLU A 241 -14.84 -1.14 29.77
N GLY A 242 -14.51 -0.33 28.75
CA GLY A 242 -13.25 0.40 28.67
C GLY A 242 -12.06 -0.45 28.20
N GLY A 243 -12.31 -1.62 27.61
CA GLY A 243 -11.33 -2.48 26.95
C GLY A 243 -11.70 -3.97 27.02
N GLY A 244 -10.93 -4.83 26.35
CA GLY A 244 -11.13 -6.27 26.45
C GLY A 244 -10.23 -7.12 25.55
N HIS A 245 -10.07 -8.39 25.92
CA HIS A 245 -9.29 -9.37 25.16
C HIS A 245 -10.22 -10.45 24.59
N LEU A 246 -10.32 -10.54 23.27
CA LEU A 246 -11.25 -11.41 22.55
C LEU A 246 -10.48 -12.50 21.80
N ARG A 247 -10.82 -13.78 22.03
CA ARG A 247 -10.26 -14.90 21.24
C ARG A 247 -11.31 -15.43 20.27
N LEU A 248 -11.04 -15.38 18.98
CA LEU A 248 -11.96 -15.85 17.94
C LEU A 248 -12.00 -17.38 17.89
N ALA A 249 -13.08 -17.92 17.32
CA ALA A 249 -13.20 -19.36 17.08
C ALA A 249 -12.17 -19.80 16.02
N PRO A 250 -11.29 -20.79 16.31
CA PRO A 250 -10.19 -21.15 15.42
C PRO A 250 -10.62 -21.45 13.99
N LYS A 251 -9.99 -20.75 13.04
CA LYS A 251 -10.19 -20.85 11.58
C LYS A 251 -11.63 -20.57 11.12
N CYS A 252 -12.44 -19.93 11.96
CA CYS A 252 -13.80 -19.49 11.62
C CYS A 252 -13.79 -18.46 10.47
N THR A 253 -14.88 -18.40 9.70
CA THR A 253 -15.12 -17.28 8.77
C THR A 253 -16.33 -16.47 9.23
N TYR A 254 -16.07 -15.30 9.81
CA TYR A 254 -17.07 -14.31 10.20
C TYR A 254 -17.53 -13.53 8.97
N VAL A 255 -18.72 -13.84 8.46
CA VAL A 255 -19.29 -13.20 7.27
C VAL A 255 -20.21 -12.04 7.67
N LEU A 256 -19.79 -10.82 7.35
CA LEU A 256 -20.54 -9.59 7.60
C LEU A 256 -21.43 -9.25 6.40
N THR A 257 -22.72 -8.99 6.64
CA THR A 257 -23.75 -8.83 5.59
C THR A 257 -24.33 -7.42 5.45
N ILE A 258 -24.31 -6.62 6.52
CA ILE A 258 -24.84 -5.25 6.61
C ILE A 258 -23.95 -4.41 7.54
N SER A 259 -24.00 -3.08 7.42
CA SER A 259 -23.21 -2.20 8.29
C SER A 259 -23.74 -2.10 9.71
N ASP A 260 -22.88 -1.67 10.63
CA ASP A 260 -23.22 -1.42 12.04
C ASP A 260 -24.22 -0.26 12.21
N GLU A 261 -24.25 0.66 11.24
CA GLU A 261 -25.22 1.77 11.14
C GLU A 261 -26.56 1.28 10.57
N GLU A 262 -26.55 0.42 9.55
CA GLU A 262 -27.75 -0.27 9.08
C GLU A 262 -28.38 -1.11 10.19
N LYS A 263 -27.59 -1.79 11.02
CA LYS A 263 -28.09 -2.51 12.22
C LYS A 263 -28.77 -1.57 13.23
N LYS A 264 -28.28 -0.34 13.41
CA LYS A 264 -28.90 0.68 14.28
C LYS A 264 -30.21 1.20 13.68
N HIS A 265 -30.31 1.34 12.36
CA HIS A 265 -31.56 1.72 11.68
C HIS A 265 -32.59 0.59 11.64
N HIS A 266 -32.19 -0.66 11.38
CA HIS A 266 -33.11 -1.80 11.38
C HIS A 266 -33.67 -2.13 12.78
N LYS A 267 -33.00 -1.73 13.87
CA LYS A 267 -33.58 -1.77 15.23
C LYS A 267 -34.62 -0.66 15.51
N LYS A 268 -34.81 0.33 14.63
CA LYS A 268 -35.84 1.38 14.76
C LYS A 268 -37.15 1.04 14.01
N VAL A 269 -37.58 -0.22 14.07
CA VAL A 269 -38.90 -0.65 13.56
C VAL A 269 -39.72 -1.25 14.71
N HIS A 270 -40.05 -0.40 15.69
CA HIS A 270 -41.22 -0.50 16.58
C HIS A 270 -41.26 0.69 17.57
N ASP A 271 -41.37 1.92 17.04
CA ASP A 271 -42.32 2.89 17.59
C ASP A 271 -42.64 3.97 16.53
N GLU A 272 -43.89 4.44 16.47
CA GLU A 272 -44.32 5.50 15.55
C GLU A 272 -44.81 6.73 16.34
N THR A 273 -44.00 7.79 16.40
CA THR A 273 -44.53 9.15 16.61
C THR A 273 -43.67 10.17 15.85
N LYS A 274 -44.32 11.04 15.08
CA LYS A 274 -43.72 12.19 14.39
C LYS A 274 -44.13 13.49 15.08
N VAL A 275 -43.30 14.54 14.88
CA VAL A 275 -43.50 15.94 15.33
C VAL A 275 -43.54 16.06 16.88
N VAL A 276 -43.11 17.13 17.56
CA VAL A 276 -42.71 18.51 17.20
C VAL A 276 -41.42 18.85 17.98
N LEU A 277 -40.48 19.65 17.46
CA LEU A 277 -40.45 21.11 17.69
C LEU A 277 -39.49 21.83 16.72
N ASN A 278 -39.98 22.89 16.08
CA ASN A 278 -39.17 23.97 15.51
C ASN A 278 -39.11 25.13 16.50
N GLY A 279 -38.05 25.95 16.45
CA GLY A 279 -38.18 27.38 16.78
C GLY A 279 -37.13 28.03 17.68
N ALA A 280 -35.94 28.33 17.12
CA ALA A 280 -35.15 29.51 17.51
C ALA A 280 -34.03 29.79 16.48
N GLN A 281 -34.32 30.52 15.40
CA GLN A 281 -33.28 31.01 14.48
C GLN A 281 -33.69 32.30 13.76
N THR A 282 -33.06 33.43 14.09
CA THR A 282 -33.04 34.66 13.27
C THR A 282 -31.94 35.62 13.77
N LEU A 283 -31.67 36.70 13.03
CA LEU A 283 -30.51 37.60 13.15
C LEU A 283 -29.20 36.92 12.71
N LEU A 284 -28.64 37.17 11.53
CA LEU A 284 -29.03 38.08 10.43
C LEU A 284 -29.11 37.29 9.12
N GLY A 285 -29.81 37.83 8.12
CA GLY A 285 -29.94 37.16 6.82
C GLY A 285 -29.87 38.14 5.64
N GLU A 286 -29.16 37.72 4.59
CA GLU A 286 -29.34 38.22 3.23
C GLU A 286 -29.64 37.03 2.31
N ARG A 287 -30.33 37.28 1.20
CA ARG A 287 -30.77 36.24 0.25
C ARG A 287 -29.73 36.03 -0.85
N ALA A 288 -29.41 34.77 -1.14
CA ALA A 288 -28.92 34.35 -2.45
C ALA A 288 -29.78 33.18 -2.95
N ASP A 289 -30.19 33.24 -4.21
CA ASP A 289 -31.06 32.24 -4.83
C ASP A 289 -30.24 31.07 -5.40
N GLN A 290 -30.34 29.89 -4.79
CA GLN A 290 -29.89 28.63 -5.40
C GLN A 290 -30.58 27.43 -4.75
N ARG A 291 -30.88 26.41 -5.57
CA ARG A 291 -31.57 25.19 -5.14
C ARG A 291 -30.60 24.25 -4.41
N ILE A 292 -30.43 24.44 -3.10
CA ILE A 292 -29.75 23.47 -2.25
C ILE A 292 -30.69 22.29 -2.02
N ALA A 293 -30.45 21.19 -2.74
CA ALA A 293 -30.92 19.87 -2.32
C ALA A 293 -30.17 19.46 -1.03
N PRO A 294 -30.80 18.72 -0.09
CA PRO A 294 -30.18 18.38 1.18
C PRO A 294 -29.08 17.31 1.03
N GLY A 295 -27.87 17.75 0.70
CA GLY A 295 -26.64 16.99 0.92
C GLY A 295 -25.99 17.41 2.25
N GLY A 296 -25.44 16.50 3.05
CA GLY A 296 -25.47 15.04 2.91
C GLY A 296 -24.55 14.39 3.94
N GLU A 297 -25.09 13.50 4.78
CA GLU A 297 -24.32 12.81 5.84
C GLU A 297 -23.51 11.59 5.32
N GLU A 298 -23.43 11.43 3.99
CA GLU A 298 -23.09 10.19 3.28
C GLU A 298 -21.57 9.96 3.06
N HIS A 299 -20.70 10.61 3.85
CA HIS A 299 -19.25 10.63 3.59
C HIS A 299 -18.36 10.06 4.72
N ARG A 300 -18.92 9.73 5.89
CA ARG A 300 -18.26 8.76 6.79
C ARG A 300 -18.63 7.36 6.31
N GLY A 301 -17.73 6.73 5.55
CA GLY A 301 -17.98 5.42 4.96
C GLY A 301 -18.32 4.36 6.01
N HIS A 302 -19.46 3.70 5.82
CA HIS A 302 -20.04 2.68 6.70
C HIS A 302 -19.00 1.63 7.16
N THR A 303 -19.11 1.18 8.41
CA THR A 303 -18.28 0.09 8.98
C THR A 303 -19.16 -1.13 9.32
N GLY A 304 -18.66 -2.35 9.11
CA GLY A 304 -19.36 -3.62 9.33
C GLY A 304 -19.18 -4.23 10.74
N LEU A 305 -18.26 -3.68 11.52
CA LEU A 305 -18.08 -3.94 12.95
C LEU A 305 -18.17 -2.61 13.74
N PRO A 306 -18.42 -2.66 15.06
CA PRO A 306 -18.32 -1.50 15.93
C PRO A 306 -16.96 -0.79 15.80
N VAL A 307 -16.99 0.54 15.85
CA VAL A 307 -15.78 1.35 15.95
C VAL A 307 -15.06 1.02 17.26
N ILE A 308 -13.76 0.77 17.21
CA ILE A 308 -12.93 0.56 18.40
C ILE A 308 -12.70 1.92 19.08
N THR A 309 -13.14 2.07 20.33
CA THR A 309 -13.04 3.32 21.12
C THR A 309 -12.45 3.10 22.51
N ALA A 310 -11.83 1.94 22.72
CA ALA A 310 -11.13 1.53 23.93
C ALA A 310 -10.04 0.50 23.56
N PRO A 311 -9.10 0.15 24.47
CA PRO A 311 -8.10 -0.88 24.20
C PRO A 311 -8.68 -2.28 24.04
N ILE A 312 -8.72 -2.78 22.80
CA ILE A 312 -9.25 -4.10 22.44
C ILE A 312 -8.18 -4.93 21.76
N THR A 313 -7.92 -6.12 22.31
CA THR A 313 -7.11 -7.17 21.69
C THR A 313 -8.02 -8.21 21.05
N ILE A 314 -7.68 -8.65 19.83
CA ILE A 314 -8.37 -9.70 19.09
C ILE A 314 -7.34 -10.74 18.63
N GLU A 315 -7.40 -11.94 19.19
CA GLU A 315 -6.61 -13.10 18.80
C GLU A 315 -7.42 -13.99 17.85
N GLY A 316 -6.89 -14.19 16.63
CA GLY A 316 -7.65 -14.74 15.51
C GLY A 316 -7.69 -16.25 15.38
N GLU A 317 -6.65 -16.98 15.81
CA GLU A 317 -6.54 -18.44 15.64
C GLU A 317 -6.77 -18.88 14.16
N GLY A 318 -6.26 -18.10 13.22
CA GLY A 318 -6.41 -18.26 11.77
C GLY A 318 -7.78 -17.86 11.21
N ALA A 319 -8.61 -17.13 11.97
CA ALA A 319 -9.94 -16.72 11.54
C ALA A 319 -9.91 -15.69 10.40
N THR A 320 -10.97 -15.71 9.59
CA THR A 320 -11.24 -14.71 8.54
C THR A 320 -12.43 -13.85 8.93
N ILE A 321 -12.29 -12.53 8.87
CA ILE A 321 -13.41 -11.59 8.92
C ILE A 321 -13.60 -11.04 7.50
N THR A 322 -14.77 -11.28 6.90
CA THR A 322 -15.05 -10.92 5.51
C THR A 322 -16.40 -10.23 5.35
N ARG A 323 -16.44 -9.19 4.53
CA ARG A 323 -17.70 -8.70 3.95
C ARG A 323 -18.25 -9.75 2.97
N ALA A 324 -19.57 -9.94 2.93
CA ALA A 324 -20.25 -10.81 1.96
C ALA A 324 -20.22 -10.19 0.55
N ALA A 325 -20.13 -11.02 -0.49
CA ALA A 325 -19.96 -10.53 -1.87
C ALA A 325 -21.10 -9.59 -2.32
N ASN A 326 -22.34 -9.92 -1.95
CA ASN A 326 -23.58 -9.21 -2.26
C ASN A 326 -24.00 -8.17 -1.20
N ALA A 327 -23.21 -7.96 -0.15
CA ALA A 327 -23.45 -6.87 0.79
C ALA A 327 -23.21 -5.51 0.12
N LYS A 328 -23.81 -4.44 0.66
CA LYS A 328 -23.44 -3.07 0.29
C LYS A 328 -21.97 -2.78 0.61
N ASP A 329 -21.46 -1.66 0.10
CA ASP A 329 -20.11 -1.21 0.37
C ASP A 329 -20.00 -0.73 1.84
N PHE A 330 -19.23 -1.47 2.64
CA PHE A 330 -18.77 -1.08 3.98
C PHE A 330 -17.36 -1.61 4.27
N ARG A 331 -16.64 -0.89 5.13
CA ARG A 331 -15.33 -1.23 5.71
C ARG A 331 -15.45 -2.32 6.76
N ILE A 332 -14.44 -3.17 6.97
CA ILE A 332 -14.48 -4.19 8.04
C ILE A 332 -14.31 -3.57 9.44
N LEU A 333 -13.19 -2.86 9.67
CA LEU A 333 -12.79 -2.31 10.97
C LEU A 333 -12.55 -0.79 10.90
N THR A 334 -12.94 -0.07 11.96
CA THR A 334 -12.54 1.33 12.18
C THR A 334 -12.04 1.50 13.61
N VAL A 335 -10.86 2.09 13.80
CA VAL A 335 -10.35 2.54 15.10
C VAL A 335 -10.59 4.05 15.19
N GLY A 336 -11.31 4.48 16.22
CA GLY A 336 -11.63 5.88 16.48
C GLY A 336 -10.59 6.58 17.34
N ASP A 337 -10.81 7.87 17.58
CA ASP A 337 -10.06 8.69 18.53
C ASP A 337 -10.11 8.06 19.94
N GLY A 338 -8.93 7.85 20.56
CA GLY A 338 -8.78 7.15 21.84
C GLY A 338 -8.96 5.62 21.78
N GLY A 339 -9.20 5.04 20.60
CA GLY A 339 -9.27 3.59 20.42
C GLY A 339 -7.89 2.97 20.20
N GLU A 340 -7.62 1.83 20.83
CA GLU A 340 -6.42 1.02 20.58
C GLU A 340 -6.84 -0.38 20.13
N LEU A 341 -6.38 -0.84 18.96
CA LEU A 341 -6.65 -2.18 18.45
C LEU A 341 -5.35 -2.99 18.38
N THR A 342 -5.28 -4.10 19.11
CA THR A 342 -4.29 -5.16 18.84
C THR A 342 -4.98 -6.29 18.08
N LEU A 343 -4.48 -6.66 16.90
CA LEU A 343 -5.05 -7.70 16.04
C LEU A 343 -3.96 -8.72 15.68
N SER A 344 -4.16 -9.99 16.04
CA SER A 344 -3.22 -11.07 15.74
C SER A 344 -3.87 -12.25 15.01
N ASP A 345 -3.16 -12.84 14.05
CA ASP A 345 -3.57 -14.08 13.33
C ASP A 345 -5.00 -14.03 12.71
N VAL A 346 -5.35 -12.86 12.14
CA VAL A 346 -6.63 -12.63 11.45
C VAL A 346 -6.44 -12.27 9.98
N THR A 347 -7.29 -12.84 9.12
CA THR A 347 -7.47 -12.41 7.72
C THR A 347 -8.63 -11.41 7.58
N ILE A 348 -8.35 -10.17 7.17
CA ILE A 348 -9.34 -9.12 6.88
C ILE A 348 -9.57 -9.03 5.37
N LYS A 349 -10.83 -9.20 4.92
CA LYS A 349 -11.11 -9.60 3.53
C LYS A 349 -12.37 -9.01 2.91
N ASN A 350 -12.31 -8.73 1.59
CA ASN A 350 -13.42 -8.20 0.78
C ASN A 350 -14.08 -6.91 1.29
N GLY A 351 -13.47 -6.22 2.27
CA GLY A 351 -13.95 -4.96 2.81
C GLY A 351 -13.92 -3.87 1.75
N ARG A 352 -14.93 -2.99 1.74
CA ARG A 352 -15.17 -2.09 0.62
C ARG A 352 -15.74 -0.77 1.09
N GLY A 353 -14.87 0.20 1.43
CA GLY A 353 -15.25 1.42 2.13
C GLY A 353 -14.80 2.70 1.42
N ASN A 354 -15.42 3.84 1.77
CA ASN A 354 -14.88 5.15 1.41
C ASN A 354 -13.63 5.43 2.26
N GLY A 355 -12.49 4.99 1.76
CA GLY A 355 -11.19 4.98 2.42
C GLY A 355 -11.00 3.81 3.40
N GLY A 356 -9.81 3.20 3.39
CA GLY A 356 -9.42 2.11 4.29
C GLY A 356 -10.32 0.89 4.15
N GLY A 357 -10.31 0.19 3.01
CA GLY A 357 -11.33 -0.82 2.68
C GLY A 357 -11.46 -1.95 3.70
N GLY A 358 -10.34 -2.42 4.25
CA GLY A 358 -10.29 -3.36 5.37
C GLY A 358 -10.32 -2.64 6.72
N LEU A 359 -9.40 -1.70 6.92
CA LEU A 359 -9.18 -0.97 8.18
C LEU A 359 -9.00 0.55 7.93
N LEU A 360 -9.61 1.35 8.79
CA LEU A 360 -9.32 2.77 8.95
C LEU A 360 -8.89 3.02 10.40
N VAL A 361 -7.75 3.69 10.57
CA VAL A 361 -7.33 4.25 11.85
C VAL A 361 -7.48 5.77 11.75
N GLU A 362 -8.46 6.32 12.46
CA GLU A 362 -8.68 7.76 12.50
C GLU A 362 -7.59 8.50 13.32
N ASN A 363 -7.57 9.83 13.24
CA ASN A 363 -6.70 10.64 14.10
C ASN A 363 -6.97 10.30 15.58
N GLY A 364 -5.91 10.08 16.36
CA GLY A 364 -6.02 9.70 17.78
C GLY A 364 -6.30 8.22 18.04
N GLY A 365 -6.50 7.40 16.99
CA GLY A 365 -6.55 5.95 17.09
C GLY A 365 -5.19 5.28 16.88
N THR A 366 -5.01 4.10 17.47
CA THR A 366 -3.80 3.28 17.37
C THR A 366 -4.13 1.85 16.95
N ALA A 367 -3.38 1.28 16.00
CA ALA A 367 -3.51 -0.11 15.59
C ALA A 367 -2.17 -0.87 15.61
N LYS A 368 -2.17 -2.08 16.16
CA LYS A 368 -1.04 -3.02 16.19
C LYS A 368 -1.45 -4.32 15.55
N LEU A 369 -0.91 -4.60 14.37
CA LEU A 369 -1.30 -5.69 13.49
C LEU A 369 -0.15 -6.69 13.39
N LYS A 370 -0.36 -7.94 13.80
CA LYS A 370 0.70 -8.97 13.86
C LYS A 370 0.24 -10.29 13.26
N ASP A 371 1.04 -10.89 12.38
CA ASP A 371 0.68 -12.13 11.67
C ASP A 371 -0.69 -12.05 10.93
N THR A 372 -1.08 -10.84 10.49
CA THR A 372 -2.38 -10.57 9.84
C THR A 372 -2.31 -10.65 8.31
N THR A 373 -3.46 -10.84 7.66
CA THR A 373 -3.56 -10.81 6.19
C THR A 373 -4.70 -9.92 5.72
N PHE A 374 -4.38 -8.81 5.05
CA PHE A 374 -5.34 -7.94 4.39
C PHE A 374 -5.41 -8.28 2.90
N VAL A 375 -6.51 -8.88 2.45
CA VAL A 375 -6.62 -9.42 1.09
C VAL A 375 -7.93 -9.08 0.38
N ARG A 376 -7.82 -8.61 -0.87
CA ARG A 376 -8.96 -8.21 -1.74
C ARG A 376 -9.91 -7.18 -1.13
N ASN A 377 -9.39 -6.32 -0.27
CA ASN A 377 -10.11 -5.14 0.20
C ASN A 377 -10.02 -4.02 -0.85
N SER A 378 -10.97 -3.08 -0.82
CA SER A 378 -11.04 -2.00 -1.81
C SER A 378 -11.49 -0.68 -1.21
N ALA A 379 -10.89 0.42 -1.67
CA ALA A 379 -11.33 1.77 -1.37
C ALA A 379 -12.10 2.34 -2.57
N VAL A 380 -13.24 2.98 -2.28
CA VAL A 380 -14.25 3.37 -3.28
C VAL A 380 -14.71 4.82 -3.10
N HIS A 381 -15.35 5.36 -4.14
CA HIS A 381 -15.83 6.74 -4.22
C HIS A 381 -14.71 7.79 -4.14
N GLY A 382 -13.49 7.42 -4.57
CA GLY A 382 -12.28 8.22 -4.45
C GLY A 382 -11.57 8.15 -3.09
N GLY A 383 -11.97 7.24 -2.20
CA GLY A 383 -11.27 7.00 -0.94
C GLY A 383 -9.90 6.33 -1.13
N ASP A 384 -8.95 6.65 -0.23
CA ASP A 384 -7.59 6.13 -0.22
C ASP A 384 -7.41 4.87 0.66
N GLY A 385 -6.40 4.05 0.38
CA GLY A 385 -6.05 2.89 1.21
C GLY A 385 -6.94 1.68 0.95
N GLY A 386 -6.65 0.92 -0.12
CA GLY A 386 -7.47 -0.22 -0.53
C GLY A 386 -7.64 -1.27 0.57
N ALA A 387 -6.58 -1.58 1.32
CA ALA A 387 -6.68 -2.30 2.58
C ALA A 387 -6.74 -1.38 3.80
N ILE A 388 -5.76 -0.48 3.96
CA ILE A 388 -5.56 0.27 5.20
C ILE A 388 -5.44 1.76 4.87
N LEU A 389 -6.23 2.59 5.56
CA LEU A 389 -6.02 4.03 5.64
C LEU A 389 -5.63 4.39 7.08
N ASN A 390 -4.39 4.83 7.28
CA ASN A 390 -3.89 5.27 8.58
C ASN A 390 -3.79 6.79 8.64
N LYS A 391 -4.53 7.41 9.58
CA LYS A 391 -4.39 8.82 9.96
C LYS A 391 -3.82 8.98 11.38
N GLY A 392 -3.98 7.96 12.22
CA GLY A 392 -3.39 7.86 13.56
C GLY A 392 -2.03 7.14 13.56
N GLU A 393 -1.85 6.22 14.51
CA GLU A 393 -0.65 5.37 14.61
C GLU A 393 -0.96 3.93 14.15
N THR A 394 -0.14 3.37 13.26
CA THR A 394 -0.27 1.96 12.83
C THR A 394 1.09 1.26 12.83
N GLU A 395 1.21 0.21 13.65
CA GLU A 395 2.33 -0.73 13.67
C GLU A 395 1.88 -2.04 12.99
N ILE A 396 2.62 -2.50 11.97
CA ILE A 396 2.36 -3.76 11.26
C ILE A 396 3.60 -4.63 11.29
N SER A 397 3.47 -5.86 11.76
CA SER A 397 4.57 -6.84 11.80
C SER A 397 4.16 -8.22 11.26
N TYR A 398 5.08 -8.91 10.59
CA TYR A 398 4.90 -10.31 10.11
C TYR A 398 3.66 -10.54 9.23
N SER A 399 3.10 -9.49 8.62
CA SER A 399 1.77 -9.51 7.99
C SER A 399 1.83 -9.37 6.46
N GLN A 400 0.72 -9.64 5.79
CA GLN A 400 0.56 -9.55 4.34
C GLN A 400 -0.54 -8.54 3.97
N ILE A 401 -0.26 -7.64 3.03
CA ILE A 401 -1.24 -6.72 2.44
C ILE A 401 -1.23 -6.96 0.93
N ASN A 402 -2.10 -7.87 0.47
CA ASN A 402 -2.01 -8.48 -0.86
C ASN A 402 -3.31 -8.32 -1.68
N ASP A 403 -3.18 -8.07 -2.99
CA ASP A 403 -4.30 -8.01 -3.95
C ASP A 403 -5.40 -6.97 -3.62
N ASN A 404 -5.08 -5.87 -2.94
CA ASN A 404 -6.03 -4.80 -2.59
C ASN A 404 -6.02 -3.66 -3.63
N ASN A 405 -7.14 -2.91 -3.75
CA ASN A 405 -7.33 -2.03 -4.90
C ASN A 405 -8.19 -0.76 -4.63
N THR A 406 -7.76 0.41 -5.12
CA THR A 406 -8.62 1.62 -5.16
C THR A 406 -9.44 1.70 -6.44
N ASP A 407 -10.50 2.51 -6.45
CA ASP A 407 -11.06 2.99 -7.71
C ASP A 407 -10.12 3.95 -8.47
N ASP A 408 -10.61 4.49 -9.59
CA ASP A 408 -9.84 5.34 -10.53
C ASP A 408 -9.40 6.70 -9.95
N LYS A 409 -9.81 7.06 -8.73
CA LYS A 409 -9.51 8.34 -8.09
C LYS A 409 -8.72 8.20 -6.79
N GLY A 410 -8.89 7.11 -6.06
CA GLY A 410 -8.13 6.85 -4.82
C GLY A 410 -6.64 6.60 -5.04
N SER A 411 -5.87 6.62 -3.94
CA SER A 411 -4.43 6.32 -3.84
C SER A 411 -4.15 5.31 -2.71
N GLY A 412 -2.98 4.69 -2.71
CA GLY A 412 -2.63 3.65 -1.73
C GLY A 412 -3.37 2.35 -2.02
N GLY A 413 -2.99 1.62 -3.07
CA GLY A 413 -3.65 0.37 -3.44
C GLY A 413 -3.70 -0.64 -2.28
N GLY A 414 -2.58 -0.80 -1.58
CA GLY A 414 -2.51 -1.50 -0.29
C GLY A 414 -2.80 -0.55 0.87
N ILE A 415 -1.84 0.32 1.17
CA ILE A 415 -1.84 1.21 2.34
C ILE A 415 -1.78 2.68 1.90
N ALA A 416 -2.63 3.51 2.50
CA ALA A 416 -2.48 4.96 2.51
C ALA A 416 -2.19 5.46 3.93
N ASN A 417 -1.18 6.31 4.06
CA ASN A 417 -0.76 6.88 5.33
C ASN A 417 -0.75 8.42 5.29
N THR A 418 -1.39 9.03 6.28
CA THR A 418 -1.21 10.44 6.65
C THR A 418 -0.78 10.63 8.11
N GLY A 419 -0.71 9.55 8.89
CA GLY A 419 -0.25 9.54 10.29
C GLY A 419 1.19 9.02 10.43
N ASP A 420 1.45 8.24 11.48
CA ASP A 420 2.70 7.49 11.64
C ASP A 420 2.45 5.99 11.36
N LEU A 421 3.18 5.44 10.37
CA LEU A 421 3.12 4.05 9.94
C LEU A 421 4.48 3.37 10.15
N THR A 422 4.50 2.24 10.83
CA THR A 422 5.67 1.37 10.95
C THR A 422 5.38 -0.02 10.39
N LEU A 423 6.22 -0.51 9.48
CA LEU A 423 6.18 -1.86 8.90
C LEU A 423 7.49 -2.61 9.25
N GLU A 424 7.41 -3.78 9.89
CA GLU A 424 8.56 -4.70 10.05
C GLU A 424 8.24 -6.13 9.55
N ARG A 425 9.04 -6.65 8.61
CA ARG A 425 8.85 -8.00 8.01
C ARG A 425 7.45 -8.19 7.40
N VAL A 426 6.98 -7.17 6.68
CA VAL A 426 5.68 -7.13 6.02
C VAL A 426 5.82 -7.40 4.53
N GLN A 427 4.91 -8.17 3.95
CA GLN A 427 4.76 -8.25 2.49
C GLN A 427 3.63 -7.32 2.04
N VAL A 428 3.88 -6.54 0.98
CA VAL A 428 2.87 -5.69 0.33
C VAL A 428 2.88 -6.02 -1.16
N ALA A 429 1.98 -6.88 -1.62
CA ALA A 429 2.05 -7.45 -2.97
C ALA A 429 0.81 -7.26 -3.85
N ASN A 430 1.03 -7.11 -5.17
CA ASN A 430 0.00 -7.07 -6.21
C ASN A 430 -1.10 -5.99 -6.03
N ASN A 431 -0.91 -5.02 -5.16
CA ASN A 431 -1.93 -4.00 -4.90
C ASN A 431 -1.96 -2.97 -6.03
N ASN A 432 -3.16 -2.47 -6.38
CA ASN A 432 -3.37 -1.64 -7.56
C ASN A 432 -4.07 -0.30 -7.24
N THR A 433 -3.64 0.76 -7.90
CA THR A 433 -4.28 2.07 -7.91
C THR A 433 -4.06 2.78 -9.24
N HIS A 434 -4.94 3.72 -9.59
CA HIS A 434 -4.70 4.67 -10.67
C HIS A 434 -4.03 5.97 -10.20
N GLY A 435 -4.04 6.24 -8.89
CA GLY A 435 -3.39 7.38 -8.22
C GLY A 435 -1.95 7.09 -7.79
N PHE A 436 -1.63 7.45 -6.55
CA PHE A 436 -0.29 7.39 -5.98
C PHE A 436 -0.10 6.14 -5.11
N GLY A 437 1.08 5.50 -5.15
CA GLY A 437 1.45 4.41 -4.23
C GLY A 437 0.64 3.12 -4.44
N GLY A 438 1.13 2.22 -5.28
CA GLY A 438 0.47 0.94 -5.51
C GLY A 438 0.46 0.09 -4.26
N GLY A 439 1.65 -0.15 -3.69
CA GLY A 439 1.79 -0.79 -2.38
C GLY A 439 1.46 0.17 -1.23
N VAL A 440 2.21 1.27 -1.14
CA VAL A 440 2.10 2.27 -0.06
C VAL A 440 2.13 3.70 -0.62
N VAL A 441 1.18 4.55 -0.23
CA VAL A 441 1.34 6.00 -0.28
C VAL A 441 1.55 6.58 1.12
N ASN A 442 2.55 7.43 1.27
CA ASN A 442 2.76 8.26 2.45
C ASN A 442 2.58 9.73 2.06
N ALA A 443 1.46 10.32 2.45
CA ALA A 443 1.10 11.70 2.16
C ALA A 443 1.12 12.53 3.45
N PHE A 444 2.03 13.51 3.56
CA PHE A 444 2.27 14.34 4.76
C PHE A 444 2.74 13.62 6.03
N GLY A 445 2.50 12.31 6.17
CA GLY A 445 2.85 11.50 7.34
C GLY A 445 4.30 11.00 7.39
N VAL A 446 4.55 10.14 8.39
CA VAL A 446 5.81 9.41 8.58
C VAL A 446 5.60 7.94 8.27
N ALA A 447 6.50 7.35 7.48
CA ALA A 447 6.52 5.91 7.19
C ALA A 447 7.90 5.33 7.48
N ARG A 448 7.98 4.32 8.35
CA ARG A 448 9.18 3.52 8.63
C ARG A 448 8.97 2.11 8.11
N ILE A 449 9.74 1.70 7.12
CA ILE A 449 9.60 0.41 6.44
C ILE A 449 10.90 -0.38 6.65
N SER A 450 10.81 -1.56 7.23
CA SER A 450 11.97 -2.38 7.58
C SER A 450 11.77 -3.87 7.23
N LYS A 451 12.79 -4.48 6.64
CA LYS A 451 12.82 -5.92 6.27
C LYS A 451 11.61 -6.37 5.45
N ALA A 452 11.03 -5.46 4.67
CA ALA A 452 9.76 -5.65 3.96
C ALA A 452 9.98 -6.10 2.51
N GLU A 453 8.99 -6.77 1.92
CA GLU A 453 8.95 -7.12 0.50
C GLU A 453 7.74 -6.46 -0.18
N ILE A 454 8.00 -5.39 -0.94
CA ILE A 454 6.99 -4.57 -1.63
C ILE A 454 7.10 -4.87 -3.12
N HIS A 455 6.23 -5.73 -3.65
CA HIS A 455 6.40 -6.27 -5.01
C HIS A 455 5.14 -6.45 -5.85
N GLY A 456 5.30 -6.38 -7.18
CA GLY A 456 4.19 -6.58 -8.13
C GLY A 456 3.10 -5.50 -8.08
N ASN A 457 3.25 -4.44 -7.28
CA ASN A 457 2.23 -3.42 -7.10
C ASN A 457 2.19 -2.46 -8.29
N ARG A 458 1.02 -1.83 -8.50
CA ARG A 458 0.74 -1.00 -9.67
C ARG A 458 0.12 0.35 -9.29
N ALA A 459 0.64 1.43 -9.89
CA ALA A 459 0.20 2.79 -9.63
C ALA A 459 0.09 3.66 -10.90
N GLY A 460 -0.49 4.86 -10.76
CA GLY A 460 -0.17 5.98 -11.62
C GLY A 460 1.25 6.48 -11.35
N VAL A 461 1.56 6.75 -10.08
CA VAL A 461 2.87 7.27 -9.62
C VAL A 461 3.35 6.50 -8.39
N GLY A 462 4.59 6.01 -8.39
CA GLY A 462 5.15 5.24 -7.27
C GLY A 462 4.55 3.85 -7.19
N GLY A 463 5.02 2.92 -8.03
CA GLY A 463 4.42 1.59 -8.16
C GLY A 463 4.44 0.82 -6.85
N GLY A 464 5.61 0.72 -6.21
CA GLY A 464 5.74 0.16 -4.87
C GLY A 464 5.40 1.19 -3.80
N ILE A 465 6.08 2.34 -3.81
CA ILE A 465 5.96 3.40 -2.80
C ILE A 465 5.79 4.77 -3.47
N ALA A 466 4.87 5.60 -2.97
CA ALA A 466 4.86 7.04 -3.21
C ALA A 466 5.02 7.82 -1.89
N SER A 467 5.91 8.80 -1.84
CA SER A 467 6.14 9.67 -0.68
C SER A 467 5.97 11.13 -1.07
N ILE A 468 4.92 11.78 -0.55
CA ILE A 468 4.44 13.09 -1.01
C ILE A 468 4.28 14.01 0.20
N PHE A 469 5.07 15.09 0.29
CA PHE A 469 5.17 15.98 1.48
C PHE A 469 5.53 15.30 2.82
N GLY A 470 5.64 13.98 2.89
CA GLY A 470 5.96 13.22 4.10
C GLY A 470 7.44 12.89 4.26
N ARG A 471 7.73 12.04 5.26
CA ARG A 471 9.04 11.42 5.48
C ARG A 471 8.94 9.90 5.39
N THR A 472 9.75 9.27 4.55
CA THR A 472 9.76 7.81 4.39
C THR A 472 11.17 7.25 4.60
N THR A 473 11.31 6.21 5.41
CA THR A 473 12.55 5.43 5.55
C THR A 473 12.31 3.99 5.11
N VAL A 474 13.25 3.42 4.36
CA VAL A 474 13.20 2.04 3.84
C VAL A 474 14.52 1.35 4.14
N GLU A 475 14.53 0.44 5.09
CA GLU A 475 15.74 -0.24 5.57
C GLU A 475 15.67 -1.77 5.38
N GLU A 476 16.78 -2.39 4.96
CA GLU A 476 16.93 -3.85 4.83
C GLU A 476 15.81 -4.53 3.99
N SER A 477 15.20 -3.78 3.07
CA SER A 477 13.94 -4.13 2.38
C SER A 477 14.13 -4.31 0.87
N LYS A 478 13.12 -4.89 0.20
CA LYS A 478 13.05 -5.04 -1.25
C LYS A 478 11.83 -4.30 -1.80
N VAL A 479 12.05 -3.48 -2.83
CA VAL A 479 10.99 -2.83 -3.63
C VAL A 479 11.20 -3.26 -5.08
N THR A 480 10.50 -4.33 -5.51
CA THR A 480 10.83 -5.02 -6.77
C THR A 480 9.62 -5.39 -7.63
N PHE A 481 9.79 -5.50 -8.94
CA PHE A 481 8.72 -5.87 -9.89
C PHE A 481 7.48 -4.93 -9.90
N ASN A 482 7.55 -3.75 -9.29
CA ASN A 482 6.44 -2.81 -9.26
C ASN A 482 6.36 -2.01 -10.58
N THR A 483 5.16 -1.52 -10.93
CA THR A 483 4.91 -0.82 -12.20
C THR A 483 4.16 0.50 -12.00
N ALA A 484 4.62 1.57 -12.63
CA ALA A 484 3.93 2.87 -12.62
C ALA A 484 3.92 3.54 -14.00
N LYS A 485 3.25 4.69 -14.13
CA LYS A 485 3.57 5.64 -15.20
C LYS A 485 4.91 6.32 -14.88
N VAL A 486 5.06 6.83 -13.67
CA VAL A 486 6.24 7.54 -13.17
C VAL A 486 6.71 6.94 -11.84
N GLY A 487 8.01 6.70 -11.67
CA GLY A 487 8.54 6.09 -10.43
C GLY A 487 8.08 4.65 -10.27
N GLY A 488 8.63 3.73 -11.07
CA GLY A 488 8.21 2.32 -11.11
C GLY A 488 8.31 1.64 -9.74
N GLY A 489 9.46 1.78 -9.07
CA GLY A 489 9.66 1.32 -7.69
C GLY A 489 9.16 2.35 -6.67
N ILE A 490 9.85 3.48 -6.58
CA ILE A 490 9.61 4.54 -5.59
C ILE A 490 9.44 5.89 -6.29
N ALA A 491 8.41 6.64 -5.91
CA ALA A 491 8.23 8.05 -6.30
C ALA A 491 8.33 8.97 -5.07
N THR A 492 9.01 10.10 -5.21
CA THR A 492 9.14 11.14 -4.17
C THR A 492 8.76 12.50 -4.74
N ALA A 493 7.97 13.27 -4.00
CA ALA A 493 7.53 14.60 -4.37
C ALA A 493 7.45 15.49 -3.12
N LYS A 494 8.33 16.49 -3.01
CA LYS A 494 8.39 17.45 -1.88
C LYS A 494 8.55 16.80 -0.51
N SER A 495 9.18 15.62 -0.49
CA SER A 495 9.33 14.73 0.66
C SER A 495 10.81 14.47 1.00
N THR A 496 11.05 13.83 2.14
CA THR A 496 12.37 13.27 2.49
C THR A 496 12.30 11.75 2.46
N VAL A 497 13.15 11.12 1.64
CA VAL A 497 13.22 9.65 1.52
C VAL A 497 14.65 9.16 1.73
N HIS A 498 14.84 8.22 2.67
CA HIS A 498 16.10 7.53 2.90
C HIS A 498 15.92 6.03 2.69
N VAL A 499 16.73 5.45 1.82
CA VAL A 499 16.75 4.02 1.51
C VAL A 499 18.12 3.47 1.91
N SER A 500 18.15 2.57 2.89
CA SER A 500 19.38 1.99 3.45
C SER A 500 19.40 0.46 3.33
N LYS A 501 20.56 -0.12 3.04
CA LYS A 501 20.78 -1.59 2.97
C LYS A 501 19.77 -2.38 2.12
N SER A 502 19.16 -1.74 1.12
CA SER A 502 17.94 -2.22 0.45
C SER A 502 18.13 -2.47 -1.05
N GLU A 503 17.18 -3.17 -1.65
CA GLU A 503 17.13 -3.46 -3.09
C GLU A 503 15.91 -2.76 -3.72
N VAL A 504 16.14 -1.88 -4.70
CA VAL A 504 15.09 -1.29 -5.54
C VAL A 504 15.34 -1.72 -6.97
N GLY A 505 14.74 -2.83 -7.40
CA GLY A 505 15.13 -3.49 -8.64
C GLY A 505 14.03 -4.17 -9.44
N ARG A 506 14.22 -4.30 -10.76
CA ARG A 506 13.27 -4.92 -11.70
C ARG A 506 11.90 -4.21 -11.77
N ASN A 507 11.83 -2.94 -11.37
CA ASN A 507 10.62 -2.13 -11.47
C ASN A 507 10.51 -1.44 -12.85
N SER A 508 9.30 -1.05 -13.26
CA SER A 508 9.05 -0.44 -14.58
C SER A 508 8.23 0.84 -14.54
N ALA A 509 8.67 1.86 -15.29
CA ALA A 509 7.95 3.10 -15.54
C ALA A 509 7.59 3.24 -17.02
N SER A 510 6.34 3.64 -17.34
CA SER A 510 5.94 3.97 -18.72
C SER A 510 6.40 5.36 -19.17
N LEU A 511 6.92 6.17 -18.26
CA LEU A 511 7.60 7.45 -18.41
C LEU A 511 8.91 7.38 -17.58
N ASP A 512 9.29 8.46 -16.90
CA ASP A 512 10.55 8.59 -16.18
C ASP A 512 10.63 7.83 -14.84
N GLY A 513 11.85 7.48 -14.44
CA GLY A 513 12.17 6.91 -13.13
C GLY A 513 11.75 5.45 -12.99
N GLY A 514 12.52 4.51 -13.56
CA GLY A 514 12.22 3.08 -13.48
C GLY A 514 12.31 2.56 -12.04
N GLY A 515 13.45 2.75 -11.38
CA GLY A 515 13.63 2.47 -9.96
C GLY A 515 13.07 3.60 -9.09
N PHE A 516 13.61 4.81 -9.25
CA PHE A 516 13.23 6.01 -8.52
C PHE A 516 12.80 7.15 -9.45
N PHE A 517 11.75 7.86 -9.07
CA PHE A 517 11.48 9.23 -9.50
C PHE A 517 11.52 10.15 -8.27
N ALA A 518 12.32 11.21 -8.29
CA ALA A 518 12.43 12.17 -7.18
C ALA A 518 12.24 13.61 -7.68
N GLN A 519 11.28 14.33 -7.10
CA GLN A 519 10.97 15.72 -7.47
C GLN A 519 10.89 16.67 -6.26
N GLU A 520 11.56 17.82 -6.35
CA GLU A 520 11.43 18.96 -5.41
C GLU A 520 11.62 18.60 -3.91
N GLY A 521 12.41 17.57 -3.62
CA GLY A 521 12.65 17.03 -2.27
C GLY A 521 14.05 16.45 -2.11
N SER A 522 14.28 15.62 -1.09
CA SER A 522 15.59 14.95 -0.91
C SER A 522 15.46 13.43 -0.90
N LEU A 523 16.38 12.78 -1.64
CA LEU A 523 16.53 11.34 -1.74
C LEU A 523 17.93 10.94 -1.29
N VAL A 524 18.04 10.04 -0.31
CA VAL A 524 19.30 9.42 0.10
C VAL A 524 19.22 7.92 -0.16
N VAL A 525 20.15 7.39 -0.95
CA VAL A 525 20.31 5.95 -1.21
C VAL A 525 21.67 5.53 -0.64
N GLU A 526 21.65 4.59 0.32
CA GLU A 526 22.80 4.23 1.14
C GLU A 526 23.00 2.71 1.23
N GLN A 527 24.21 2.22 0.99
CA GLN A 527 24.56 0.79 1.10
C GLN A 527 23.60 -0.14 0.32
N SER A 528 23.01 0.37 -0.77
CA SER A 528 21.83 -0.20 -1.44
C SER A 528 22.08 -0.54 -2.91
N ARG A 529 21.17 -1.32 -3.48
CA ARG A 529 21.16 -1.70 -4.91
C ARG A 529 19.99 -1.06 -5.63
N VAL A 530 20.26 -0.42 -6.76
CA VAL A 530 19.24 0.07 -7.69
C VAL A 530 19.49 -0.64 -9.02
N GLU A 531 18.85 -1.79 -9.24
CA GLU A 531 19.27 -2.73 -10.28
C GLU A 531 18.18 -3.23 -11.24
N ALA A 532 18.51 -3.36 -12.53
CA ALA A 532 17.64 -3.95 -13.55
C ALA A 532 16.26 -3.27 -13.71
N ASN A 533 16.12 -1.98 -13.36
CA ASN A 533 14.87 -1.23 -13.54
C ASN A 533 14.75 -0.67 -14.97
N THR A 534 13.53 -0.45 -15.47
CA THR A 534 13.28 0.02 -16.83
C THR A 534 12.36 1.24 -16.89
N ALA A 535 12.85 2.37 -17.41
CA ALA A 535 12.05 3.53 -17.77
C ALA A 535 11.79 3.59 -19.29
N ARG A 536 10.58 3.96 -19.71
CA ARG A 536 10.31 4.40 -21.09
C ARG A 536 10.52 5.91 -21.28
N GLY A 537 10.64 6.67 -20.20
CA GLY A 537 11.23 8.01 -20.16
C GLY A 537 12.71 7.93 -19.79
N ASN A 538 13.19 8.92 -19.06
CA ASN A 538 14.58 9.06 -18.60
C ASN A 538 14.77 8.44 -17.20
N GLY A 539 16.02 8.23 -16.79
CA GLY A 539 16.32 7.74 -15.43
C GLY A 539 15.85 6.30 -15.24
N GLY A 540 16.50 5.34 -15.89
CA GLY A 540 16.17 3.91 -15.73
C GLY A 540 16.28 3.48 -14.26
N GLY A 541 17.41 3.78 -13.62
CA GLY A 541 17.62 3.59 -12.19
C GLY A 541 17.01 4.73 -11.38
N ILE A 542 17.49 5.95 -11.59
CA ILE A 542 17.04 7.17 -10.88
C ILE A 542 16.76 8.29 -11.87
N PHE A 543 15.55 8.86 -11.79
CA PHE A 543 15.24 10.20 -12.31
C PHE A 543 15.14 11.19 -11.13
N ALA A 544 15.91 12.26 -11.17
CA ALA A 544 15.90 13.33 -10.17
C ALA A 544 15.65 14.68 -10.85
N LYS A 545 14.67 15.44 -10.35
CA LYS A 545 14.29 16.76 -10.85
C LYS A 545 14.14 17.75 -9.69
N ASP A 546 14.92 18.82 -9.72
CA ASP A 546 14.91 19.88 -8.68
C ASP A 546 15.08 19.32 -7.25
N SER A 547 15.82 18.21 -7.13
CA SER A 547 15.93 17.40 -5.91
C SER A 547 17.38 17.27 -5.46
N ASP A 548 17.61 17.27 -4.15
CA ASP A 548 18.91 16.98 -3.54
C ASP A 548 19.04 15.45 -3.33
N THR A 549 19.63 14.79 -4.33
CA THR A 549 19.85 13.34 -4.37
C THR A 549 21.28 12.98 -3.97
N THR A 550 21.43 12.09 -2.99
CA THR A 550 22.70 11.53 -2.53
C THR A 550 22.70 10.01 -2.67
N VAL A 551 23.75 9.47 -3.28
CA VAL A 551 24.00 8.03 -3.42
C VAL A 551 25.34 7.74 -2.74
N ARG A 552 25.32 6.96 -1.65
CA ARG A 552 26.51 6.60 -0.87
C ARG A 552 26.67 5.08 -0.75
N GLU A 553 27.89 4.59 -0.94
CA GLU A 553 28.25 3.16 -0.77
C GLU A 553 27.33 2.19 -1.55
N SER A 554 26.73 2.65 -2.66
CA SER A 554 25.62 1.98 -3.34
C SER A 554 25.95 1.63 -4.80
N GLU A 555 25.21 0.70 -5.38
CA GLU A 555 25.40 0.21 -6.76
C GLU A 555 24.13 0.44 -7.60
N ILE A 556 24.26 1.23 -8.65
CA ILE A 556 23.22 1.54 -9.64
C ILE A 556 23.63 0.83 -10.95
N SER A 557 22.97 -0.28 -11.28
CA SER A 557 23.44 -1.17 -12.35
C SER A 557 22.35 -1.83 -13.19
N PHE A 558 22.68 -2.16 -14.44
CA PHE A 558 21.77 -2.84 -15.39
C PHE A 558 20.44 -2.12 -15.64
N ASN A 559 20.32 -0.83 -15.32
CA ASN A 559 19.08 -0.09 -15.51
C ASN A 559 18.98 0.46 -16.94
N ASP A 560 17.76 0.48 -17.47
CA ASP A 560 17.44 0.68 -18.88
C ASP A 560 16.51 1.89 -19.08
N ALA A 561 16.87 2.83 -19.95
CA ALA A 561 16.05 3.97 -20.34
C ALA A 561 15.75 3.91 -21.86
N ILE A 562 14.61 3.31 -22.22
CA ILE A 562 14.39 2.68 -23.55
C ILE A 562 13.46 3.45 -24.51
N GLY A 563 12.98 4.63 -24.14
CA GLY A 563 12.21 5.49 -25.05
C GLY A 563 13.09 6.11 -26.13
N ASN A 564 12.48 6.59 -27.22
CA ASN A 564 13.20 7.08 -28.40
C ASN A 564 14.24 8.18 -28.10
N ASP A 565 14.00 9.00 -27.08
CA ASP A 565 14.84 10.13 -26.67
C ASP A 565 15.35 10.02 -25.23
N SER A 566 15.21 8.84 -24.61
CA SER A 566 15.60 8.56 -23.24
C SER A 566 17.10 8.65 -22.99
N ARG A 567 17.48 9.32 -21.90
CA ARG A 567 18.85 9.46 -21.39
C ARG A 567 18.95 9.03 -19.92
N GLY A 568 20.18 8.79 -19.47
CA GLY A 568 20.45 8.44 -18.07
C GLY A 568 19.86 7.08 -17.70
N GLY A 569 20.38 6.01 -18.30
CA GLY A 569 20.03 4.63 -17.92
C GLY A 569 20.21 4.41 -16.42
N GLY A 570 21.37 4.80 -15.87
CA GLY A 570 21.64 4.79 -14.44
C GLY A 570 20.95 5.95 -13.73
N ILE A 571 21.39 7.18 -14.02
CA ILE A 571 20.88 8.41 -13.40
C ILE A 571 20.58 9.46 -14.46
N PHE A 572 19.42 10.10 -14.36
CA PHE A 572 19.10 11.37 -15.01
C PHE A 572 18.85 12.42 -13.92
N ALA A 573 19.60 13.52 -13.92
CA ALA A 573 19.47 14.63 -12.98
C ALA A 573 19.21 15.95 -13.72
N LYS A 574 18.12 16.63 -13.36
CA LYS A 574 17.77 17.98 -13.84
C LYS A 574 17.60 18.93 -12.66
N GLY A 575 18.38 20.02 -12.59
CA GLY A 575 18.36 20.91 -11.43
C GLY A 575 18.85 20.24 -10.13
N GLY A 576 18.64 20.91 -8.98
CA GLY A 576 18.96 20.36 -7.66
C GLY A 576 20.45 20.07 -7.42
N LYS A 577 20.74 18.97 -6.71
CA LYS A 577 22.10 18.46 -6.46
C LYS A 577 22.13 16.94 -6.67
N LEU A 578 23.18 16.44 -7.33
CA LEU A 578 23.56 15.03 -7.31
C LEU A 578 24.88 14.86 -6.55
N SER A 579 24.91 13.96 -5.57
CA SER A 579 26.11 13.62 -4.79
C SER A 579 26.36 12.12 -4.86
N LEU A 580 27.46 11.70 -5.48
CA LEU A 580 27.89 10.30 -5.54
C LEU A 580 29.13 10.11 -4.65
N VAL A 581 29.05 9.17 -3.71
CA VAL A 581 30.09 8.93 -2.69
C VAL A 581 30.37 7.43 -2.59
N LYS A 582 31.62 6.98 -2.79
CA LYS A 582 32.04 5.56 -2.69
C LYS A 582 31.13 4.59 -3.46
N SER A 583 30.55 5.04 -4.57
CA SER A 583 29.42 4.37 -5.23
C SER A 583 29.75 3.88 -6.64
N LYS A 584 28.83 3.14 -7.26
CA LYS A 584 28.99 2.61 -8.62
C LYS A 584 27.79 2.94 -9.49
N VAL A 585 28.05 3.43 -10.69
CA VAL A 585 27.03 3.57 -11.75
C VAL A 585 27.55 2.81 -12.96
N VAL A 586 27.14 1.54 -13.11
CA VAL A 586 27.79 0.58 -14.00
C VAL A 586 26.84 -0.26 -14.84
N GLU A 587 27.21 -0.51 -16.11
CA GLU A 587 26.46 -1.38 -17.03
C GLU A 587 24.98 -0.97 -17.24
N ASN A 588 24.65 0.31 -17.03
CA ASN A 588 23.34 0.88 -17.37
C ASN A 588 23.26 1.30 -18.84
N ASN A 589 22.06 1.39 -19.39
CA ASN A 589 21.83 1.54 -20.83
C ASN A 589 20.70 2.56 -21.16
N SER A 590 20.84 3.31 -22.25
CA SER A 590 19.83 4.23 -22.75
C SER A 590 19.83 4.37 -24.27
N THR A 591 18.70 4.82 -24.84
CA THR A 591 18.59 5.06 -26.29
C THR A 591 19.43 6.25 -26.77
N LYS A 592 19.56 7.29 -25.95
CA LYS A 592 20.38 8.49 -26.22
C LYS A 592 21.44 8.66 -25.14
N GLN A 593 22.61 9.14 -25.56
CA GLN A 593 23.75 9.38 -24.68
C GLN A 593 23.51 10.52 -23.66
N PRO A 594 24.17 10.48 -22.50
CA PRO A 594 24.78 9.33 -21.82
C PRO A 594 23.79 8.32 -21.21
N GLY A 595 24.32 7.11 -20.96
CA GLY A 595 23.62 6.02 -20.29
C GLY A 595 24.00 5.83 -18.81
N GLY A 596 25.15 6.32 -18.38
CA GLY A 596 25.54 6.31 -16.97
C GLY A 596 24.83 7.42 -16.19
N VAL A 597 25.37 8.64 -16.29
CA VAL A 597 24.83 9.84 -15.63
C VAL A 597 24.58 10.94 -16.66
N PHE A 598 23.34 11.40 -16.76
CA PHE A 598 22.96 12.64 -17.45
C PHE A 598 22.72 13.74 -16.42
N ALA A 599 23.30 14.92 -16.63
CA ALA A 599 23.10 16.09 -15.77
C ALA A 599 22.82 17.37 -16.58
N GLU A 600 21.73 18.06 -16.26
CA GLU A 600 21.30 19.31 -16.89
C GLU A 600 20.91 20.31 -15.80
N GLN A 601 21.58 21.46 -15.70
CA GLN A 601 21.35 22.49 -14.66
C GLN A 601 21.53 21.97 -13.21
N ALA A 602 22.08 20.75 -13.04
CA ALA A 602 22.21 20.05 -11.79
C ALA A 602 23.63 20.19 -11.21
N ARG A 603 23.76 20.47 -9.92
CA ARG A 603 25.07 20.51 -9.25
C ARG A 603 25.53 19.09 -8.95
N VAL A 604 26.38 18.53 -9.81
CA VAL A 604 26.94 17.19 -9.64
C VAL A 604 28.22 17.25 -8.79
N THR A 605 28.39 16.26 -7.92
CA THR A 605 29.59 16.03 -7.10
C THR A 605 29.87 14.54 -7.05
N VAL A 606 31.11 14.13 -7.31
CA VAL A 606 31.56 12.73 -7.42
C VAL A 606 32.89 12.61 -6.70
N ASP A 607 33.03 11.68 -5.75
CA ASP A 607 34.30 11.46 -5.06
C ASP A 607 35.26 10.54 -5.84
N ASP A 608 36.54 10.55 -5.46
CA ASP A 608 37.61 9.77 -6.12
C ASP A 608 37.45 8.23 -5.93
N GLU A 609 36.53 7.81 -5.07
CA GLU A 609 36.18 6.40 -4.84
C GLU A 609 34.94 5.94 -5.64
N THR A 610 34.19 6.86 -6.26
CA THR A 610 33.03 6.53 -7.09
C THR A 610 33.47 6.11 -8.50
N THR A 611 32.84 5.05 -9.03
CA THR A 611 33.15 4.49 -10.35
C THR A 611 31.95 4.57 -11.30
N ILE A 612 32.08 5.28 -12.42
CA ILE A 612 31.07 5.38 -13.48
C ILE A 612 31.63 4.78 -14.78
N ILE A 613 31.36 3.49 -15.05
CA ILE A 613 31.98 2.75 -16.17
C ILE A 613 31.02 1.77 -16.87
N LYS A 614 31.36 1.38 -18.11
CA LYS A 614 30.66 0.38 -18.94
C LYS A 614 29.20 0.73 -19.32
N ASN A 615 28.73 1.94 -19.04
CA ASN A 615 27.37 2.34 -19.40
C ASN A 615 27.27 2.63 -20.91
N ARG A 616 26.07 2.54 -21.48
CA ARG A 616 25.83 2.64 -22.93
C ARG A 616 24.74 3.66 -23.25
N PRO A 617 24.91 4.56 -24.23
CA PRO A 617 26.01 4.61 -25.22
C PRO A 617 27.36 5.07 -24.64
N THR A 618 27.34 5.85 -23.56
CA THR A 618 28.49 6.46 -22.88
C THR A 618 28.26 6.54 -21.36
N ASN A 619 29.31 6.79 -20.60
CA ASN A 619 29.25 6.98 -19.14
C ASN A 619 28.65 8.33 -18.78
N CYS A 620 29.27 9.44 -19.20
CA CYS A 620 28.74 10.80 -19.02
C CYS A 620 28.89 11.70 -20.26
N LEU A 621 29.66 11.29 -21.28
CA LEU A 621 29.81 12.05 -22.52
C LEU A 621 28.46 12.31 -23.20
N GLY A 622 28.10 13.59 -23.34
CA GLY A 622 26.79 14.06 -23.82
C GLY A 622 25.89 14.66 -22.73
N SER A 623 26.32 14.62 -21.46
CA SER A 623 25.77 15.45 -20.38
C SER A 623 26.09 16.93 -20.64
N PRO A 624 25.11 17.85 -20.55
CA PRO A 624 25.36 19.30 -20.58
C PRO A 624 26.27 19.79 -19.43
N GLU A 625 26.01 19.33 -18.21
CA GLU A 625 26.88 19.64 -17.06
C GLU A 625 28.06 18.67 -17.00
N HIS A 626 29.23 19.17 -16.62
CA HIS A 626 30.44 18.37 -16.46
C HIS A 626 30.34 17.46 -15.22
N VAL A 627 30.40 16.15 -15.43
CA VAL A 627 30.47 15.16 -14.34
C VAL A 627 31.93 14.87 -14.05
N GLU A 628 32.43 15.40 -12.94
CA GLU A 628 33.79 15.13 -12.45
C GLU A 628 34.01 13.63 -12.20
N ASN A 629 35.27 13.18 -12.35
CA ASN A 629 35.70 11.78 -12.24
C ASN A 629 34.97 10.77 -13.17
N CYS A 630 34.19 11.23 -14.16
CA CYS A 630 33.54 10.37 -15.15
C CYS A 630 34.29 10.36 -16.49
N PHE A 631 34.71 9.18 -16.94
CA PHE A 631 35.50 9.01 -18.15
C PHE A 631 34.72 8.25 -19.24
N GLY A 632 34.41 8.94 -20.34
CA GLY A 632 33.73 8.40 -21.54
C GLY A 632 32.21 8.30 -21.43
#